data_AF-A0AAD4WHS0-F1
#
_entry.id   AF-A0AAD4WHS0-F1
#
_cell.length_a   1.000
_cell.length_b   1.000
_cell.length_c   1.000
_cell.angle_alpha   90.00
_cell.angle_beta   90.00
_cell.angle_gamma   90.00
#
_symmetry.space_group_name_H-M   'P 1'
#
loop_
_entity.id
_entity.type
_entity.pdbx_description
1 polymer ?
#
loop_
_entity_poly.entity_id
_entity_poly.type
_entity_poly.pdbx_seq_one_letter_code
_entity_poly.pdbx_strand_id
1 'polypeptide(L)'
;MRNIVNTSIKMYNSHTSKQSSRQSPIWKNLQGTPRQPTNVECGYYVMRFMRDIIHDAVLEFDKFDKKKEPVVYTQEHIDEVRLEWAEFVNKQLQNNI
;
A
#
# COMPACT_ATOMS: atom_id res chain seq x y z
N MET A 1 -14.81 -7.07 -3.73
CA MET A 1 -13.45 -7.15 -3.12
C MET A 1 -13.49 -7.33 -1.59
N ARG A 2 -14.21 -6.51 -0.82
CA ARG A 2 -14.25 -6.59 0.67
C ARG A 2 -14.56 -7.99 1.22
N ASN A 3 -15.54 -8.70 0.65
CA ASN A 3 -15.89 -10.05 1.10
C ASN A 3 -14.77 -11.06 0.91
N ILE A 4 -14.04 -10.99 -0.22
CA ILE A 4 -12.90 -11.87 -0.49
C ILE A 4 -11.83 -11.64 0.58
N VAL A 5 -11.44 -10.39 0.81
CA VAL A 5 -10.43 -10.03 1.83
C VAL A 5 -10.87 -10.45 3.24
N ASN A 6 -12.13 -10.19 3.62
CA ASN A 6 -12.68 -10.60 4.91
C ASN A 6 -12.62 -12.12 5.10
N THR A 7 -12.95 -12.89 4.07
CA THR A 7 -12.88 -14.35 4.09
C THR A 7 -11.43 -14.82 4.23
N SER A 8 -10.49 -14.24 3.47
CA SER A 8 -9.06 -14.57 3.57
C SER A 8 -8.51 -14.32 4.97
N ILE A 9 -8.85 -13.17 5.59
CA ILE A 9 -8.43 -12.84 6.97
C ILE A 9 -9.00 -13.86 7.96
N LYS A 10 -10.28 -14.23 7.82
CA LYS A 10 -10.91 -15.26 8.68
C LYS A 10 -10.19 -16.60 8.55
N MET A 11 -9.88 -17.02 7.33
CA MET A 11 -9.15 -18.27 7.07
C MET A 11 -7.76 -18.24 7.72
N TYR A 12 -6.99 -17.16 7.51
CA TYR A 12 -5.66 -17.01 8.12
C TYR A 12 -5.69 -17.03 9.65
N ASN A 13 -6.63 -16.32 10.27
CA ASN A 13 -6.77 -16.29 11.73
C ASN A 13 -7.15 -17.68 12.30
N SER A 14 -8.02 -18.42 11.60
CA SER A 14 -8.36 -19.80 11.98
C SER A 14 -7.16 -20.74 11.91
N HIS A 15 -6.31 -20.57 10.89
CA HIS A 15 -5.11 -21.40 10.69
C HIS A 15 -4.01 -21.09 11.71
N THR A 16 -3.84 -19.84 12.12
CA THR A 16 -2.75 -19.40 13.02
C THR A 16 -3.09 -19.48 14.50
N SER A 17 -4.21 -20.10 14.87
CA SER A 17 -4.75 -20.23 16.23
C SER A 17 -4.84 -18.94 17.05
N LYS A 18 -4.69 -17.77 16.40
CA LYS A 18 -4.88 -16.47 17.01
C LYS A 18 -6.35 -16.31 17.36
N GLN A 19 -6.66 -16.46 18.64
CA GLN A 19 -7.97 -16.16 19.24
C GLN A 19 -8.33 -14.65 19.19
N SER A 20 -7.58 -13.82 18.46
CA SER A 20 -7.72 -12.36 18.44
C SER A 20 -9.00 -11.94 17.72
N SER A 21 -10.10 -11.99 18.46
CA SER A 21 -11.44 -11.51 18.17
C SER A 21 -12.09 -12.07 16.90
N ARG A 22 -13.28 -12.66 17.04
CA ARG A 22 -14.20 -12.93 15.93
C ARG A 22 -14.73 -11.64 15.27
N GLN A 23 -14.11 -10.49 15.53
CA GLN A 23 -14.55 -9.21 15.01
C GLN A 23 -14.22 -9.11 13.53
N SER A 24 -15.23 -8.71 12.76
CA SER A 24 -15.05 -8.43 11.34
C SER A 24 -14.06 -7.27 11.17
N PRO A 25 -13.21 -7.29 10.13
CA PRO A 25 -12.33 -6.17 9.82
C PRO A 25 -13.12 -4.86 9.70
N ILE A 26 -12.59 -3.80 10.31
CA ILE A 26 -13.13 -2.45 10.16
C ILE A 26 -12.61 -1.89 8.84
N TRP A 27 -13.53 -1.48 7.97
CA TRP A 27 -13.19 -0.88 6.69
C TRP A 27 -13.32 0.64 6.78
N LYS A 28 -12.21 1.37 6.60
CA LYS A 28 -12.18 2.82 6.51
C LYS A 28 -11.82 3.28 5.10
N ASN A 29 -12.48 4.34 4.63
CA ASN A 29 -12.13 5.01 3.38
C ASN A 29 -11.25 6.23 3.71
N LEU A 30 -9.97 6.15 3.40
CA LEU A 30 -9.00 7.21 3.70
C LEU A 30 -9.06 8.30 2.61
N GLN A 31 -9.56 9.48 2.95
CA GLN A 31 -9.71 10.60 2.01
C GLN A 31 -8.37 11.23 1.62
N GLY A 32 -7.36 11.16 2.50
CA GLY A 32 -6.02 11.68 2.24
C GLY A 32 -5.16 10.81 1.32
N THR A 33 -5.73 9.80 0.66
CA THR A 33 -4.97 8.89 -0.21
C THR A 33 -4.55 9.57 -1.51
N PRO A 34 -3.28 9.42 -1.93
CA PRO A 34 -2.77 10.02 -3.16
C PRO A 34 -3.56 9.60 -4.39
N ARG A 35 -3.97 10.57 -5.21
CA ARG A 35 -4.73 10.34 -6.44
C ARG A 35 -3.80 10.45 -7.65
N GLN A 36 -3.77 9.39 -8.46
CA GLN A 36 -3.08 9.41 -9.74
C GLN A 36 -3.78 10.35 -10.74
N PRO A 37 -3.04 11.09 -11.58
CA PRO A 37 -3.62 11.95 -12.59
C PRO A 37 -4.13 11.16 -13.80
N THR A 38 -3.52 10.02 -14.12
CA THR A 38 -3.89 9.18 -15.28
C THR A 38 -4.34 7.78 -14.86
N ASN A 39 -4.57 6.88 -15.83
CA ASN A 39 -4.95 5.48 -15.59
C ASN A 39 -3.80 4.48 -15.77
N VAL A 40 -2.57 4.93 -16.07
CA VAL A 40 -1.44 4.06 -16.41
C VAL A 40 -0.38 3.94 -15.31
N GLU A 41 -0.41 4.82 -14.31
CA GLU A 41 0.62 4.91 -13.27
C GLU A 41 0.18 4.36 -11.90
N CYS A 42 -0.97 3.69 -11.86
CA CYS A 42 -1.59 3.22 -10.62
C CYS A 42 -0.66 2.34 -9.80
N GLY A 43 0.13 1.49 -10.46
CA GLY A 43 1.12 0.64 -9.82
C GLY A 43 2.20 1.44 -9.08
N TYR A 44 2.70 2.52 -9.67
CA TYR A 44 3.71 3.37 -9.05
C TYR A 44 3.16 4.15 -7.86
N TYR A 45 1.92 4.65 -7.95
CA TYR A 45 1.25 5.30 -6.83
C TYR A 45 1.04 4.34 -5.65
N VAL A 46 0.62 3.09 -5.93
CA VAL A 46 0.49 2.05 -4.91
C VAL A 46 1.85 1.74 -4.27
N MET A 47 2.90 1.55 -5.07
CA MET A 47 4.25 1.29 -4.55
C MET A 47 4.77 2.44 -3.68
N ARG A 48 4.62 3.70 -4.14
CA ARG A 48 5.01 4.88 -3.35
C ARG A 48 4.24 4.97 -2.03
N PHE A 49 2.94 4.69 -2.06
CA PHE A 49 2.09 4.71 -0.87
C PHE A 49 2.43 3.59 0.11
N MET A 50 2.70 2.38 -0.36
CA MET A 50 3.20 1.28 0.48
C MET A 50 4.55 1.64 1.11
N ARG A 51 5.45 2.29 0.36
CA ARG A 51 6.72 2.81 0.88
C ARG A 51 6.49 3.81 2.02
N ASP A 52 5.54 4.73 1.89
CA ASP A 52 5.18 5.68 2.97
C ASP A 52 4.59 5.02 4.20
N ILE A 53 3.80 3.95 4.05
CA ILE A 53 3.24 3.20 5.17
C ILE A 53 4.35 2.45 5.91
N ILE A 54 5.27 1.79 5.20
CA ILE A 54 6.34 0.98 5.79
C ILE A 54 7.36 1.86 6.53
N HIS A 55 7.71 3.03 5.97
CA HIS A 55 8.66 3.95 6.59
C HIS A 55 8.05 4.78 7.73
N ASP A 56 6.72 4.83 7.85
CA ASP A 56 6.07 5.47 8.97
C ASP A 56 6.14 4.60 10.22
N ALA A 57 7.16 4.83 11.04
CA ALA A 57 7.38 4.12 12.31
C ALA A 57 6.22 4.26 13.32
N VAL A 58 5.39 5.30 13.18
CA VAL A 58 4.24 5.53 14.08
C VAL A 58 2.97 4.88 13.55
N LEU A 59 2.94 4.48 12.27
CA LEU A 59 1.77 3.92 11.57
C LEU A 59 0.50 4.75 11.83
N GLU A 60 0.63 6.08 11.88
CA GLU A 60 -0.50 6.96 12.13
C GLU A 60 -1.38 7.06 10.87
N PHE A 61 -2.23 6.07 10.65
CA PHE A 61 -3.25 6.09 9.60
C PHE A 61 -4.17 7.31 9.72
N ASP A 62 -4.25 7.90 10.92
CA ASP A 62 -4.88 9.18 11.20
C ASP A 62 -4.42 10.31 10.27
N LYS A 63 -3.16 10.30 9.81
CA LYS A 63 -2.64 11.30 8.86
C LYS A 63 -3.28 11.20 7.48
N PHE A 64 -3.83 10.04 7.13
CA PHE A 64 -4.58 9.79 5.90
C PHE A 64 -6.11 9.84 6.10
N ASP A 65 -6.58 9.67 7.34
CA ASP A 65 -7.99 9.76 7.72
C ASP A 65 -8.45 11.21 7.92
N LYS A 66 -7.59 12.06 8.51
CA LYS A 66 -7.93 13.45 8.92
C LYS A 66 -7.62 14.52 7.89
N LYS A 67 -6.81 14.23 6.86
CA LYS A 67 -6.51 15.22 5.82
C LYS A 67 -7.71 15.33 4.87
N LYS A 68 -8.27 16.55 4.78
CA LYS A 68 -9.29 16.90 3.78
C LYS A 68 -8.72 16.90 2.36
N GLU A 69 -7.43 17.22 2.23
CA GLU A 69 -6.72 17.24 0.94
C GLU A 69 -5.87 15.98 0.76
N PRO A 70 -5.95 15.31 -0.40
CA PRO A 70 -5.09 14.19 -0.74
C PRO A 70 -3.61 14.55 -0.63
N VAL A 71 -2.78 13.60 -0.18
CA VAL A 71 -1.33 13.73 -0.35
C VAL A 71 -1.04 13.76 -1.85
N VAL A 72 -0.39 14.82 -2.33
CA VAL A 72 -0.03 14.95 -3.75
C VAL A 72 1.38 14.41 -3.93
N TYR A 73 1.52 13.41 -4.82
CA TYR A 73 2.83 12.97 -5.28
C TYR A 73 3.23 13.79 -6.50
N THR A 74 4.39 14.45 -6.40
CA THR A 74 5.10 15.02 -7.53
C THR A 74 5.63 13.90 -8.44
N GLN A 75 6.00 14.28 -9.67
CA GLN A 75 6.62 13.35 -10.61
C GLN A 75 7.93 12.77 -10.05
N GLU A 76 8.70 13.57 -9.30
CA GLU A 76 9.94 13.14 -8.64
C GLU A 76 9.71 11.96 -7.69
N HIS A 77 8.69 12.03 -6.83
CA HIS A 77 8.36 10.90 -5.95
C HIS A 77 8.02 9.61 -6.71
N ILE A 78 7.41 9.75 -7.88
CA ILE A 78 7.06 8.61 -8.74
C ILE A 78 8.31 8.09 -9.46
N ASP A 79 9.17 8.97 -9.92
CA ASP A 79 10.40 8.62 -10.62
C ASP A 79 11.42 7.94 -9.69
N GLU A 80 11.50 8.34 -8.43
CA GLU A 80 12.28 7.60 -7.41
C GLU A 80 11.90 6.12 -7.38
N VAL A 81 10.60 5.82 -7.29
CA VAL A 81 10.10 4.44 -7.24
C VAL A 81 10.34 3.72 -8.57
N ARG A 82 10.20 4.42 -9.70
CA ARG A 82 10.49 3.85 -11.03
C ARG A 82 11.95 3.45 -11.17
N LEU A 83 12.85 4.33 -10.76
CA LEU A 83 14.30 4.12 -10.86
C LEU A 83 14.73 2.98 -9.93
N GLU A 84 14.32 3.00 -8.66
CA GLU A 84 14.60 1.92 -7.71
C GLU A 84 14.12 0.56 -8.23
N TRP A 85 12.91 0.50 -8.79
CA TRP A 85 12.35 -0.73 -9.34
C TRP A 85 13.12 -1.19 -10.59
N ALA A 86 13.43 -0.26 -11.50
CA ALA A 86 14.17 -0.57 -12.73
C ALA A 86 15.57 -1.10 -12.42
N GLU A 87 16.27 -0.48 -11.47
CA GLU A 87 17.58 -0.93 -10.99
C GLU A 87 17.49 -2.32 -10.35
N PHE A 88 16.50 -2.54 -9.49
CA PHE A 88 16.26 -3.84 -8.88
C PHE A 88 16.05 -4.93 -9.93
N VAL A 89 15.15 -4.71 -10.90
CA VAL A 89 14.86 -5.69 -11.94
C VAL A 89 16.06 -5.92 -12.84
N ASN A 90 16.79 -4.87 -13.22
CA ASN A 90 18.00 -5.01 -14.02
C ASN A 90 19.05 -5.88 -13.29
N LYS A 91 19.24 -5.65 -11.99
CA LYS A 91 20.12 -6.48 -11.16
C LYS A 91 19.65 -7.93 -11.11
N GLN A 92 18.34 -8.18 -10.97
CA GLN A 92 17.81 -9.55 -11.01
C GLN A 92 18.05 -10.23 -12.37
N LEU A 93 17.87 -9.52 -13.47
CA LEU A 93 18.13 -10.06 -14.81
C LEU A 93 19.60 -10.42 -15.01
N GLN A 94 20.51 -9.57 -14.54
CA GLN A 94 21.96 -9.82 -14.60
C GLN A 94 22.41 -10.99 -13.70
N ASN A 95 21.73 -11.23 -12.58
CA ASN A 95 22.06 -12.33 -11.66
C ASN A 95 21.42 -13.68 -12.05
N ASN A 96 20.51 -13.68 -13.03
CA ASN A 96 19.82 -14.88 -13.53
C ASN A 96 20.32 -15.31 -14.93
N ILE A 97 21.44 -14.73 -15.39
CA ILE A 97 22.24 -15.14 -16.57
C ILE A 97 23.61 -15.57 -16.06
#